data_AF-A0AAE0G1V0-F1
#
_entry.id   AF-A0AAE0G1V0-F1
#
_cell.length_a   1.000
_cell.length_b   1.000
_cell.length_c   1.000
_cell.angle_alpha   90.00
_cell.angle_beta   90.00
_cell.angle_gamma   90.00
#
_symmetry.space_group_name_H-M   'P 1'
#
loop_
_entity.id
_entity.type
_entity.pdbx_description
1 polymer ?
#
loop_
_entity_poly.entity_id
_entity_poly.type
_entity_poly.pdbx_seq_one_letter_code
_entity_poly.pdbx_strand_id
1 'polypeptide(L)'
;GGDGTVYVAVGIRWMRWYSVIVPRALPHDVACDFAKEMSMMMESSYLQATPQRGTGVRDDLIGWLTSEEAARHGGFASAHAAASLQAIGQTLQEALGRPLSVPARVMIACYPGAGSRYVRHLDNDGAGDHTAHRAFTAILYANEDWRPENGGLLRCQLHATKTSSAEVVEVTPQSGTLVVFNSREVEHEVLPAHRSRIAMTLWIEDASP
;
A
#
# COMPACT_ATOMS: atom_id res chain seq x y z
N GLY A 1 -29.18 1.69 13.06
CA GLY A 1 -27.81 1.31 13.45
C GLY A 1 -27.68 -0.17 13.23
N GLY A 2 -26.87 -0.66 12.32
CA GLY A 2 -25.73 -0.05 11.63
C GLY A 2 -24.67 -1.12 11.52
N ASP A 3 -25.02 -2.25 10.93
CA ASP A 3 -24.11 -3.36 10.64
C ASP A 3 -24.16 -3.56 9.12
N GLY A 4 -23.39 -2.71 8.43
CA GLY A 4 -23.23 -2.73 6.98
C GLY A 4 -22.25 -3.82 6.55
N THR A 5 -22.52 -5.07 6.91
CA THR A 5 -21.70 -6.19 6.45
C THR A 5 -22.18 -6.64 5.06
N VAL A 6 -21.48 -6.21 4.01
CA VAL A 6 -21.60 -6.76 2.65
C VAL A 6 -20.61 -7.92 2.50
N TYR A 7 -21.10 -9.13 2.23
CA TYR A 7 -20.31 -10.34 2.06
C TYR A 7 -19.95 -10.56 0.59
N VAL A 8 -18.66 -10.65 0.25
CA VAL A 8 -18.16 -11.23 -1.01
C VAL A 8 -16.90 -12.08 -0.73
N ALA A 9 -16.76 -13.18 -1.49
CA ALA A 9 -16.12 -14.44 -1.18
C ALA A 9 -14.57 -14.50 -1.09
N VAL A 10 -14.09 -15.45 -0.27
CA VAL A 10 -12.75 -16.08 -0.14
C VAL A 10 -11.53 -15.19 0.14
N GLY A 11 -11.14 -15.08 1.41
CA GLY A 11 -9.77 -14.74 1.82
C GLY A 11 -9.56 -13.36 2.45
N ILE A 12 -10.63 -12.58 2.66
CA ILE A 12 -10.56 -11.29 3.35
C ILE A 12 -10.29 -11.54 4.85
N ARG A 13 -9.10 -11.14 5.34
CA ARG A 13 -8.85 -11.04 6.78
C ARG A 13 -9.21 -9.64 7.22
N TRP A 14 -10.34 -9.52 7.91
CA TRP A 14 -10.73 -8.29 8.60
C TRP A 14 -9.83 -8.12 9.82
N MET A 15 -9.00 -7.09 9.81
CA MET A 15 -8.29 -6.64 10.99
C MET A 15 -9.17 -5.57 11.65
N ARG A 16 -9.46 -5.75 12.94
CA ARG A 16 -10.29 -4.80 13.71
C ARG A 16 -9.77 -3.36 13.50
N TRP A 17 -10.69 -2.43 13.26
CA TRP A 17 -10.45 -1.01 12.96
C TRP A 17 -9.73 -0.78 11.61
N TYR A 18 -10.54 -0.48 10.59
CA TYR A 18 -10.19 0.03 9.26
C TYR A 18 -9.02 -0.63 8.51
N SER A 19 -8.70 -1.88 8.83
CA SER A 19 -7.59 -2.59 8.20
C SER A 19 -8.05 -3.88 7.53
N VAL A 20 -7.70 -4.04 6.26
CA VAL A 20 -8.19 -5.11 5.39
C VAL A 20 -7.04 -5.61 4.54
N ILE A 21 -6.89 -6.94 4.46
CA ILE A 21 -6.04 -7.60 3.47
C ILE A 21 -6.95 -8.35 2.51
N VAL A 22 -6.82 -8.06 1.21
CA VAL A 22 -7.52 -8.75 0.13
C VAL A 22 -6.49 -9.42 -0.77
N PRO A 23 -6.25 -10.74 -0.60
CA PRO A 23 -5.46 -11.51 -1.55
C PRO A 23 -6.18 -11.55 -2.90
N ARG A 24 -5.45 -11.40 -4.01
CA ARG A 24 -6.01 -11.42 -5.37
C ARG A 24 -7.11 -10.36 -5.58
N ALA A 25 -6.84 -9.14 -5.14
CA ALA A 25 -7.70 -7.98 -5.36
C ALA A 25 -7.78 -7.57 -6.85
N LEU A 26 -6.79 -7.96 -7.65
CA LEU A 26 -6.81 -7.84 -9.10
C LEU A 26 -7.10 -9.20 -9.76
N PRO A 27 -7.79 -9.23 -10.91
CA PRO A 27 -7.81 -10.38 -11.80
C PRO A 27 -6.38 -10.88 -12.08
N HIS A 28 -6.21 -12.20 -12.21
CA HIS A 28 -4.89 -12.82 -12.29
C HIS A 28 -4.07 -12.29 -13.48
N ASP A 29 -4.67 -12.19 -14.65
CA ASP A 29 -4.07 -11.62 -15.86
C ASP A 29 -3.63 -10.17 -15.65
N VAL A 30 -4.48 -9.34 -15.06
CA VAL A 30 -4.15 -7.95 -14.71
C VAL A 30 -3.02 -7.88 -13.69
N ALA A 31 -3.00 -8.76 -12.68
CA ALA A 31 -1.93 -8.81 -11.68
C ALA A 31 -0.58 -9.22 -12.29
N CYS A 32 -0.58 -10.17 -13.24
CA CYS A 32 0.61 -10.56 -13.98
C CYS A 32 1.14 -9.41 -14.85
N ASP A 33 0.27 -8.76 -15.62
CA ASP A 33 0.68 -7.66 -16.49
C ASP A 33 1.11 -6.43 -15.68
N PHE A 34 0.45 -6.16 -14.55
CA PHE A 34 0.87 -5.14 -13.61
C PHE A 34 2.29 -5.40 -13.09
N ALA A 35 2.61 -6.63 -12.67
CA ALA A 35 3.95 -7.00 -12.22
C ALA A 35 5.03 -6.83 -13.31
N LYS A 36 4.71 -7.19 -14.56
CA LYS A 36 5.61 -6.99 -15.71
C LYS A 36 5.86 -5.51 -15.98
N GLU A 37 4.80 -4.70 -16.06
CA GLU A 37 4.91 -3.26 -16.29
C GLU A 37 5.71 -2.57 -15.18
N MET A 38 5.49 -2.93 -13.92
CA MET A 38 6.26 -2.44 -12.79
C MET A 38 7.73 -2.84 -12.87
N SER A 39 8.03 -4.07 -13.31
CA SER A 39 9.40 -4.54 -13.49
C SER A 39 10.14 -3.74 -14.58
N MET A 40 9.49 -3.49 -15.72
CA MET A 40 10.03 -2.66 -16.80
C MET A 40 10.27 -1.21 -16.35
N MET A 41 9.40 -0.66 -15.49
CA MET A 41 9.59 0.68 -14.95
C MET A 41 10.83 0.80 -14.04
N MET A 42 11.21 -0.27 -13.33
CA MET A 42 12.46 -0.26 -12.56
C MET A 42 13.69 -0.14 -13.46
N GLU A 43 13.63 -0.70 -14.67
CA GLU A 43 14.73 -0.68 -15.64
C GLU A 43 14.89 0.69 -16.32
N SER A 44 13.87 1.56 -16.29
CA SER A 44 13.83 2.82 -17.04
C SER A 44 14.38 4.04 -16.29
N SER A 45 15.04 3.86 -15.13
CA SER A 45 15.51 4.93 -14.23
C SER A 45 14.40 5.87 -13.73
N TYR A 46 13.13 5.51 -13.90
CA TYR A 46 11.99 6.32 -13.48
C TYR A 46 11.94 6.50 -11.95
N LEU A 47 12.35 5.47 -11.20
CA LEU A 47 12.38 5.49 -9.74
C LEU A 47 13.67 6.13 -9.23
N GLN A 48 13.54 6.99 -8.22
CA GLN A 48 14.63 7.76 -7.63
C GLN A 48 14.69 7.52 -6.12
N ALA A 49 15.86 7.59 -5.51
CA ALA A 49 16.00 7.40 -4.07
C ALA A 49 15.11 8.38 -3.28
N THR A 50 14.38 7.88 -2.28
CA THR A 50 13.50 8.73 -1.46
C THR A 50 14.31 9.80 -0.71
N PRO A 51 13.99 11.09 -0.86
CA PRO A 51 14.57 12.13 -0.02
C PRO A 51 14.15 11.92 1.45
N GLN A 52 15.12 11.75 2.35
CA GLN A 52 14.86 11.43 3.76
C GLN A 52 15.73 12.26 4.70
N ARG A 53 15.17 12.63 5.87
CA ARG A 53 15.91 13.30 6.95
C ARG A 53 16.58 12.22 7.83
N GLY A 54 17.75 11.76 7.41
CA GLY A 54 18.54 10.75 8.13
C GLY A 54 18.89 9.55 7.26
N THR A 55 19.98 8.85 7.59
CA THR A 55 20.40 7.63 6.88
C THR A 55 19.72 6.40 7.48
N GLY A 56 19.32 5.45 6.64
CA GLY A 56 18.84 4.13 7.07
C GLY A 56 17.40 4.07 7.61
N VAL A 57 16.57 5.08 7.32
CA VAL A 57 15.12 5.04 7.63
C VAL A 57 14.39 4.19 6.59
N ARG A 58 14.59 4.48 5.30
CA ARG A 58 14.08 3.71 4.18
C ARG A 58 15.09 3.63 3.04
N ASP A 59 15.09 2.49 2.35
CA ASP A 59 16.07 2.17 1.30
C ASP A 59 15.42 2.04 -0.09
N ASP A 60 14.21 2.56 -0.28
CA ASP A 60 13.47 2.42 -1.51
C ASP A 60 13.70 3.54 -2.53
N LEU A 61 13.49 3.16 -3.79
CA LEU A 61 13.35 4.05 -4.92
C LEU A 61 11.88 4.32 -5.16
N ILE A 62 11.51 5.59 -5.34
CA ILE A 62 10.13 6.01 -5.54
C ILE A 62 9.92 6.75 -6.86
N GLY A 63 8.70 6.63 -7.37
CA GLY A 63 8.18 7.38 -8.50
C GLY A 63 6.70 7.69 -8.26
N TRP A 64 6.16 8.64 -9.01
CA TRP A 64 4.79 9.12 -8.80
C TRP A 64 4.09 9.33 -10.12
N LEU A 65 2.97 8.63 -10.31
CA LEU A 65 2.19 8.71 -11.54
C LEU A 65 0.69 8.80 -11.28
N THR A 66 -0.05 9.30 -12.25
CA THR A 66 -1.50 9.12 -12.35
C THR A 66 -1.86 7.93 -13.23
N SER A 67 -3.10 7.45 -13.14
CA SER A 67 -3.62 6.41 -14.03
C SER A 67 -3.55 6.84 -15.50
N GLU A 68 -3.78 8.12 -15.82
CA GLU A 68 -3.67 8.66 -17.18
C GLU A 68 -2.23 8.69 -17.68
N GLU A 69 -1.27 9.02 -16.81
CA GLU A 69 0.16 8.97 -17.15
C GLU A 69 0.60 7.55 -17.47
N ALA A 70 0.24 6.57 -16.62
CA ALA A 70 0.52 5.16 -16.90
C ALA A 70 -0.06 4.71 -18.25
N ALA A 71 -1.34 5.01 -18.51
CA ALA A 71 -2.01 4.65 -19.76
C ALA A 71 -1.34 5.28 -20.99
N ARG A 72 -0.91 6.55 -20.90
CA ARG A 72 -0.23 7.26 -22.00
C ARG A 72 1.09 6.59 -22.41
N HIS A 73 1.75 5.93 -21.47
CA HIS A 73 3.00 5.19 -21.71
C HIS A 73 2.77 3.71 -22.03
N GLY A 74 1.52 3.31 -22.31
CA GLY A 74 1.17 1.92 -22.64
C GLY A 74 1.05 0.99 -21.42
N GLY A 75 1.13 1.53 -20.20
CA GLY A 75 0.97 0.79 -18.95
C GLY A 75 -0.50 0.64 -18.57
N PHE A 76 -1.24 -0.22 -19.25
CA PHE A 76 -2.68 -0.37 -19.02
C PHE A 76 -2.99 -1.08 -17.70
N ALA A 77 -2.19 -2.07 -17.29
CA ALA A 77 -2.39 -2.78 -16.04
C ALA A 77 -2.04 -1.91 -14.83
N SER A 78 -0.97 -1.11 -14.92
CA SER A 78 -0.60 -0.11 -13.91
C SER A 78 -1.59 1.05 -13.84
N ALA A 79 -2.16 1.49 -14.97
CA ALA A 79 -3.27 2.44 -14.98
C ALA A 79 -4.50 1.88 -14.26
N HIS A 80 -4.85 0.61 -14.53
CA HIS A 80 -5.96 -0.07 -13.87
C HIS A 80 -5.73 -0.25 -12.36
N ALA A 81 -4.52 -0.60 -11.95
CA ALA A 81 -4.13 -0.69 -10.55
C ALA A 81 -4.26 0.67 -9.83
N ALA A 82 -3.76 1.75 -10.44
CA ALA A 82 -3.88 3.10 -9.90
C ALA A 82 -5.35 3.54 -9.76
N ALA A 83 -6.16 3.31 -10.80
CA ALA A 83 -7.60 3.61 -10.77
C ALA A 83 -8.34 2.78 -9.70
N SER A 84 -7.93 1.52 -9.48
CA SER A 84 -8.50 0.66 -8.45
C SER A 84 -8.22 1.18 -7.03
N LEU A 85 -7.00 1.67 -6.77
CA LEU A 85 -6.67 2.35 -5.51
C LEU A 85 -7.51 3.61 -5.29
N GLN A 86 -7.70 4.42 -6.34
CA GLN A 86 -8.57 5.61 -6.28
C GLN A 86 -10.03 5.24 -5.99
N ALA A 87 -10.54 4.18 -6.62
CA ALA A 87 -11.89 3.68 -6.39
C ALA A 87 -12.10 3.21 -4.93
N ILE A 88 -11.08 2.58 -4.33
CA ILE A 88 -11.10 2.22 -2.90
C ILE A 88 -11.27 3.46 -2.02
N GLY A 89 -10.57 4.56 -2.33
CA GLY A 89 -10.74 5.83 -1.62
C GLY A 89 -12.16 6.38 -1.70
N GLN A 90 -12.78 6.31 -2.88
CA GLN A 90 -14.18 6.72 -3.08
C GLN A 90 -15.15 5.82 -2.29
N THR A 91 -14.97 4.51 -2.35
CA THR A 91 -15.76 3.56 -1.57
C THR A 91 -15.64 3.80 -0.06
N LEU A 92 -14.43 4.11 0.43
CA LEU A 92 -14.22 4.44 1.84
C LEU A 92 -14.95 5.73 2.24
N GLN A 93 -14.96 6.75 1.38
CA GLN A 93 -15.71 7.99 1.65
C GLN A 93 -17.20 7.68 1.82
N GLU A 94 -17.78 6.94 0.88
CA GLU A 94 -19.20 6.57 0.90
C GLU A 94 -19.55 5.72 2.13
N ALA A 95 -18.73 4.72 2.44
CA ALA A 95 -18.97 3.80 3.55
C ALA A 95 -18.86 4.49 4.93
N LEU A 96 -17.93 5.45 5.08
CA LEU A 96 -17.69 6.14 6.34
C LEU A 96 -18.59 7.36 6.55
N GLY A 97 -19.21 7.87 5.48
CA GLY A 97 -20.08 9.05 5.55
C GLY A 97 -19.37 10.31 6.04
N ARG A 98 -18.04 10.41 5.83
CA ARG A 98 -17.23 11.59 6.18
C ARG A 98 -16.40 12.05 4.98
N PRO A 99 -16.08 13.35 4.87
CA PRO A 99 -15.29 13.87 3.75
C PRO A 99 -13.89 13.23 3.71
N LEU A 100 -13.51 12.67 2.56
CA LEU A 100 -12.15 12.24 2.26
C LEU A 100 -11.69 12.86 0.94
N SER A 101 -10.41 13.12 0.82
CA SER A 101 -9.78 13.51 -0.44
C SER A 101 -9.00 12.31 -0.99
N VAL A 102 -9.16 12.04 -2.29
CA VAL A 102 -8.48 10.95 -3.00
C VAL A 102 -7.49 11.56 -3.98
N PRO A 103 -6.18 11.55 -3.68
CA PRO A 103 -5.17 12.09 -4.59
C PRO A 103 -5.17 11.36 -5.95
N ALA A 104 -4.93 12.12 -7.02
CA ALA A 104 -4.82 11.56 -8.37
C ALA A 104 -3.53 10.74 -8.56
N ARG A 105 -2.46 11.11 -7.86
CA ARG A 105 -1.16 10.44 -7.99
C ARG A 105 -1.03 9.31 -6.98
N VAL A 106 -0.53 8.18 -7.45
CA VAL A 106 -0.07 7.07 -6.63
C VAL A 106 1.45 7.07 -6.57
N MET A 107 2.00 6.60 -5.45
CA MET A 107 3.43 6.37 -5.32
C MET A 107 3.77 4.93 -5.69
N ILE A 108 4.77 4.74 -6.53
CA ILE A 108 5.41 3.45 -6.75
C ILE A 108 6.67 3.42 -5.90
N ALA A 109 6.87 2.35 -5.14
CA ALA A 109 8.08 2.11 -4.37
C ALA A 109 8.71 0.78 -4.78
N CYS A 110 10.02 0.79 -4.96
CA CYS A 110 10.85 -0.40 -5.13
C CYS A 110 11.93 -0.46 -4.04
N TYR A 111 11.96 -1.56 -3.30
CA TYR A 111 13.07 -1.93 -2.43
C TYR A 111 13.97 -2.86 -3.26
N PRO A 112 15.20 -2.48 -3.64
CA PRO A 112 16.00 -3.16 -4.67
C PRO A 112 16.63 -4.49 -4.23
N GLY A 113 16.19 -5.08 -3.11
CA GLY A 113 16.80 -6.26 -2.51
C GLY A 113 17.97 -5.90 -1.59
N ALA A 114 18.95 -6.78 -1.45
CA ALA A 114 20.15 -6.57 -0.61
C ALA A 114 19.87 -6.22 0.87
N GLY A 115 18.70 -6.61 1.39
CA GLY A 115 18.27 -6.29 2.75
C GLY A 115 17.64 -4.90 2.91
N SER A 116 17.33 -4.22 1.81
CA SER A 116 16.59 -2.94 1.79
C SER A 116 15.29 -3.06 2.58
N ARG A 117 14.97 -2.02 3.36
CA ARG A 117 13.86 -2.05 4.32
C ARG A 117 13.27 -0.66 4.54
N TYR A 118 12.20 -0.62 5.31
CA TYR A 118 11.69 0.60 5.94
C TYR A 118 11.49 0.30 7.41
N VAL A 119 12.22 1.02 8.26
CA VAL A 119 12.04 0.96 9.71
C VAL A 119 10.59 1.23 10.12
N ARG A 120 10.26 0.78 11.32
CA ARG A 120 8.93 0.94 11.89
C ARG A 120 8.50 2.40 12.00
N HIS A 121 7.29 2.70 11.55
CA HIS A 121 6.72 4.05 11.54
C HIS A 121 5.19 4.04 11.49
N LEU A 122 4.61 5.22 11.70
CA LEU A 122 3.25 5.56 11.28
C LEU A 122 3.30 6.37 9.99
N ASP A 123 2.35 6.15 9.08
CA ASP A 123 2.22 6.98 7.89
C ASP A 123 1.72 8.40 8.23
N ASN A 124 1.04 8.53 9.36
CA ASN A 124 0.64 9.77 9.97
C ASN A 124 0.92 9.71 11.48
N ASP A 125 2.09 10.19 11.88
CA ASP A 125 2.49 10.33 13.29
C ASP A 125 1.98 11.64 13.93
N GLY A 126 1.24 12.47 13.19
CA GLY A 126 0.76 13.77 13.62
C GLY A 126 1.82 14.88 13.72
N ALA A 127 3.09 14.59 13.40
CA ALA A 127 4.20 15.54 13.57
C ALA A 127 4.58 16.26 12.27
N GLY A 128 4.20 15.74 11.10
CA GLY A 128 4.55 16.30 9.79
C GLY A 128 3.41 17.02 9.09
N ASP A 129 3.62 18.28 8.67
CA ASP A 129 2.61 19.08 7.93
C ASP A 129 2.10 18.39 6.65
N HIS A 130 2.95 17.59 5.99
CA HIS A 130 2.66 16.90 4.73
C HIS A 130 2.16 15.44 4.89
N THR A 131 2.06 14.95 6.12
CA THR A 131 1.58 13.60 6.46
C THR A 131 0.34 13.65 7.36
N ALA A 132 0.12 14.78 8.05
CA ALA A 132 -0.97 15.00 9.00
C ALA A 132 -2.38 14.78 8.42
N HIS A 133 -2.55 14.97 7.12
CA HIS A 133 -3.82 14.74 6.41
C HIS A 133 -4.06 13.28 6.02
N ARG A 134 -3.07 12.38 6.07
CA ARG A 134 -3.27 10.98 5.66
C ARG A 134 -4.19 10.27 6.65
N ALA A 135 -5.35 9.81 6.17
CA ALA A 135 -6.33 9.08 6.97
C ALA A 135 -6.19 7.57 6.77
N PHE A 136 -6.03 7.13 5.53
CA PHE A 136 -5.86 5.72 5.18
C PHE A 136 -4.72 5.52 4.19
N THR A 137 -4.05 4.39 4.32
CA THR A 137 -3.04 3.92 3.37
C THR A 137 -3.59 2.71 2.64
N ALA A 138 -3.54 2.73 1.31
CA ALA A 138 -3.86 1.59 0.47
C ALA A 138 -2.62 1.18 -0.35
N ILE A 139 -2.21 -0.08 -0.23
CA ILE A 139 -1.00 -0.64 -0.85
C ILE A 139 -1.40 -1.84 -1.72
N LEU A 140 -0.98 -1.82 -2.98
CA LEU A 140 -1.16 -2.93 -3.92
C LEU A 140 0.21 -3.47 -4.36
N TYR A 141 0.41 -4.78 -4.21
CA TYR A 141 1.69 -5.42 -4.51
C TYR A 141 1.78 -5.96 -5.94
N ALA A 142 3.00 -5.99 -6.46
CA ALA A 142 3.30 -6.37 -7.85
C ALA A 142 4.42 -7.43 -7.96
N ASN A 143 4.56 -8.32 -6.96
CA ASN A 143 5.68 -9.26 -6.87
C ASN A 143 5.24 -10.69 -7.19
N GLU A 144 5.55 -11.16 -8.39
CA GLU A 144 5.29 -12.54 -8.81
C GLU A 144 6.24 -13.53 -8.13
N ASP A 145 5.72 -14.74 -7.91
CA ASP A 145 6.43 -15.88 -7.31
C ASP A 145 7.21 -15.54 -6.02
N TRP A 146 6.59 -14.75 -5.12
CA TRP A 146 7.24 -14.34 -3.88
C TRP A 146 7.37 -15.52 -2.92
N ARG A 147 8.60 -15.85 -2.53
CA ARG A 147 8.91 -16.98 -1.64
C ARG A 147 9.36 -16.50 -0.27
N PRO A 148 9.26 -17.35 0.78
CA PRO A 148 9.68 -16.98 2.13
C PRO A 148 11.11 -16.44 2.21
N GLU A 149 12.03 -16.98 1.41
CA GLU A 149 13.45 -16.58 1.41
C GLU A 149 13.67 -15.17 0.86
N ASN A 150 12.68 -14.60 0.16
CA ASN A 150 12.77 -13.24 -0.36
C ASN A 150 12.57 -12.18 0.74
N GLY A 151 12.06 -12.56 1.92
CA GLY A 151 11.80 -11.63 3.02
C GLY A 151 10.76 -10.57 2.63
N GLY A 152 11.01 -9.31 2.99
CA GLY A 152 10.23 -8.17 2.47
C GLY A 152 8.78 -8.08 2.97
N LEU A 153 8.41 -8.82 4.02
CA LEU A 153 7.04 -8.78 4.55
C LEU A 153 6.71 -7.37 5.06
N LEU A 154 5.46 -6.95 4.86
CA LEU A 154 4.91 -5.83 5.62
C LEU A 154 4.49 -6.35 6.98
N ARG A 155 5.12 -5.88 8.06
CA ARG A 155 4.72 -6.21 9.43
C ARG A 155 3.93 -5.05 10.01
N CYS A 156 2.69 -5.31 10.39
CA CYS A 156 1.79 -4.36 11.03
C CYS A 156 1.58 -4.71 12.50
N GLN A 157 1.69 -3.71 13.37
CA GLN A 157 1.34 -3.81 14.78
C GLN A 157 -0.08 -3.26 14.97
N LEU A 158 -1.01 -4.13 15.34
CA LEU A 158 -2.37 -3.73 15.68
C LEU A 158 -2.42 -3.42 17.17
N HIS A 159 -2.92 -2.24 17.54
CA HIS A 159 -2.95 -1.80 18.93
C HIS A 159 -3.69 -2.77 19.86
N ALA A 160 -3.14 -2.94 21.06
CA ALA A 160 -3.78 -3.63 22.16
C ALA A 160 -5.10 -2.94 22.52
N THR A 161 -6.14 -3.72 22.81
CA THR A 161 -7.36 -3.18 23.43
C THR A 161 -7.26 -3.33 24.94
N LYS A 162 -8.21 -2.77 25.70
CA LYS A 162 -8.32 -3.03 27.16
C LYS A 162 -8.39 -4.52 27.51
N THR A 163 -8.73 -5.38 26.53
CA THR A 163 -8.96 -6.81 26.73
C THR A 163 -8.06 -7.72 25.90
N SER A 164 -7.13 -7.19 25.10
CA SER A 164 -6.23 -7.99 24.26
C SER A 164 -4.85 -7.37 24.11
N SER A 165 -3.82 -8.20 24.08
CA SER A 165 -2.46 -7.78 23.70
C SER A 165 -2.43 -7.29 22.25
N ALA A 166 -1.40 -6.51 21.93
CA ALA A 166 -1.17 -6.05 20.56
C ALA A 166 -0.92 -7.25 19.65
N GLU A 167 -1.61 -7.31 18.52
CA GLU A 167 -1.48 -8.37 17.51
C GLU A 167 -0.45 -7.94 16.46
N VAL A 168 0.41 -8.88 16.04
CA VAL A 168 1.32 -8.66 14.91
C VAL A 168 0.77 -9.40 13.70
N VAL A 169 0.60 -8.67 12.60
CA VAL A 169 0.18 -9.24 11.32
C VAL A 169 1.28 -9.03 10.29
N GLU A 170 1.70 -10.10 9.64
CA GLU A 170 2.67 -10.05 8.55
C GLU A 170 1.99 -10.36 7.22
N VAL A 171 2.21 -9.49 6.23
CA VAL A 171 1.64 -9.62 4.89
C VAL A 171 2.74 -9.92 3.90
N THR A 172 2.59 -11.03 3.19
CA THR A 172 3.44 -11.37 2.05
C THR A 172 3.12 -10.41 0.89
N PRO A 173 4.12 -9.75 0.29
CA PRO A 173 3.88 -8.76 -0.77
C PRO A 173 3.60 -9.42 -2.13
N GLN A 174 2.75 -10.45 -2.16
CA GLN A 174 2.43 -11.22 -3.37
C GLN A 174 1.64 -10.36 -4.37
N SER A 175 1.94 -10.49 -5.67
CA SER A 175 1.24 -9.76 -6.73
C SER A 175 -0.29 -9.85 -6.62
N GLY A 176 -0.95 -8.72 -6.79
CA GLY A 176 -2.41 -8.59 -6.67
C GLY A 176 -2.93 -8.57 -5.23
N THR A 177 -2.07 -8.63 -4.20
CA THR A 177 -2.50 -8.45 -2.81
C THR A 177 -2.69 -6.98 -2.49
N LEU A 178 -3.88 -6.62 -2.02
CA LEU A 178 -4.22 -5.29 -1.53
C LEU A 178 -4.19 -5.29 0.00
N VAL A 179 -3.62 -4.23 0.58
CA VAL A 179 -3.70 -3.92 2.01
C VAL A 179 -4.25 -2.50 2.15
N VAL A 180 -5.24 -2.33 3.00
CA VAL A 180 -5.74 -1.01 3.40
C VAL A 180 -5.65 -0.91 4.92
N PHE A 181 -5.22 0.22 5.47
CA PHE A 181 -5.18 0.45 6.91
C PHE A 181 -5.29 1.94 7.30
N ASN A 182 -5.63 2.23 8.55
CA ASN A 182 -5.64 3.58 9.11
C ASN A 182 -4.21 4.10 9.31
N SER A 183 -3.87 5.19 8.64
CA SER A 183 -2.51 5.76 8.64
C SER A 183 -2.05 6.27 10.01
N ARG A 184 -2.98 6.56 10.93
CA ARG A 184 -2.72 7.09 12.29
C ARG A 184 -2.60 6.01 13.36
N GLU A 185 -3.07 4.79 13.07
CA GLU A 185 -3.23 3.74 14.09
C GLU A 185 -2.40 2.48 13.81
N VAL A 186 -1.99 2.25 12.55
CA VAL A 186 -1.26 1.03 12.19
C VAL A 186 0.21 1.35 12.03
N GLU A 187 0.95 1.15 13.12
CA GLU A 187 2.41 1.16 13.08
C GLU A 187 2.91 -0.03 12.26
N HIS A 188 3.79 0.21 11.28
CA HIS A 188 4.23 -0.82 10.37
C HIS A 188 5.67 -0.65 9.92
N GLU A 189 6.28 -1.75 9.49
CA GLU A 189 7.63 -1.81 8.94
C GLU A 189 7.68 -2.70 7.71
N VAL A 190 8.59 -2.40 6.79
CA VAL A 190 8.96 -3.29 5.69
C VAL A 190 10.19 -4.06 6.15
N LEU A 191 10.04 -5.36 6.39
CA LEU A 191 11.17 -6.22 6.75
C LEU A 191 12.20 -6.29 5.61
N PRO A 192 13.47 -6.63 5.90
CA PRO A 192 14.52 -6.73 4.88
C PRO A 192 14.09 -7.56 3.67
N ALA A 193 14.12 -6.96 2.48
CA ALA A 193 13.85 -7.62 1.22
C ALA A 193 15.18 -8.08 0.58
N HIS A 194 15.23 -9.33 0.12
CA HIS A 194 16.41 -9.92 -0.52
C HIS A 194 16.27 -10.03 -2.05
N ARG A 195 15.13 -9.61 -2.58
CA ARG A 195 14.82 -9.42 -4.01
C ARG A 195 14.10 -8.08 -4.18
N SER A 196 14.11 -7.52 -5.39
CA SER A 196 13.29 -6.35 -5.75
C SER A 196 11.84 -6.54 -5.30
N ARG A 197 11.37 -5.68 -4.41
CA ARG A 197 10.02 -5.65 -3.86
C ARG A 197 9.33 -4.36 -4.29
N ILE A 198 8.28 -4.50 -5.07
CA ILE A 198 7.53 -3.40 -5.67
C ILE A 198 6.13 -3.30 -5.06
N ALA A 199 5.69 -2.08 -4.81
CA ALA A 199 4.35 -1.76 -4.38
C ALA A 199 3.88 -0.43 -4.97
N MET A 200 2.57 -0.33 -5.20
CA MET A 200 1.88 0.92 -5.51
C MET A 200 1.06 1.34 -4.29
N THR A 201 1.22 2.58 -3.86
CA THR A 201 0.62 3.12 -2.62
C THR A 201 -0.19 4.37 -2.93
N LEU A 202 -1.38 4.44 -2.35
CA LEU A 202 -2.21 5.64 -2.30
C LEU A 202 -2.47 6.00 -0.84
N TRP A 203 -2.24 7.26 -0.48
CA TRP A 203 -2.71 7.80 0.79
C TRP A 203 -3.99 8.58 0.56
N ILE A 204 -5.07 8.13 1.21
CA ILE A 204 -6.37 8.80 1.19
C ILE A 204 -6.38 9.78 2.36
N GLU A 205 -6.79 11.00 2.09
CA GLU A 205 -6.63 12.13 2.99
C GLU A 205 -7.94 12.46 3.71
N ASP A 206 -7.83 12.88 4.96
CA ASP A 206 -8.90 13.49 5.71
C ASP A 206 -9.21 14.86 5.10
N ALA A 207 -10.46 15.06 4.67
CA ALA A 207 -10.92 16.33 4.11
C ALA A 207 -11.95 17.02 5.02
N SER A 208 -11.99 16.62 6.30
CA SER A 208 -12.83 17.27 7.30
C SER A 208 -12.37 18.72 7.53
N PRO A 209 -13.31 19.67 7.70
CA PRO A 209 -13.01 21.09 7.93
C PRO A 209 -12.38 21.36 9.31
#